data_AF-A0A7Y5IFD1-F1
#
_entry.id   AF-A0A7Y5IFD1-F1
#
_cell.length_a   1.000
_cell.length_b   1.000
_cell.length_c   1.000
_cell.angle_alpha   90.00
_cell.angle_beta   90.00
_cell.angle_gamma   90.00
#
_symmetry.space_group_name_H-M   'P 1'
#
loop_
_entity.id
_entity.type
_entity.pdbx_description
1 polymer ?
#
loop_
_entity_poly.entity_id
_entity_poly.type
_entity_poly.pdbx_seq_one_letter_code
_entity_poly.pdbx_strand_id
1 'polypeptide(L)'
;MNWLHTIDEELQRLRPGENPGRTRTIARRAAGMALQQLYGSTSGDLLAAVKQCADDPAIPDEVRSAAQRLSARLDTGFRSPSADPVGDAMLIISFVKQRTGGT
;
A
#
# COMPACT_ATOMS: atom_id res chain seq x y z
N MET A 1 0.41 -14.93 12.96
CA MET A 1 -0.52 -13.78 12.90
C MET A 1 -0.91 -13.62 11.45
N ASN A 2 -2.19 -13.74 11.09
CA ASN A 2 -2.62 -13.67 9.70
C ASN A 2 -2.61 -12.19 9.26
N TRP A 3 -1.55 -11.75 8.59
CA TRP A 3 -1.36 -10.36 8.17
C TRP A 3 -2.49 -9.85 7.26
N LEU A 4 -3.16 -10.74 6.52
CA LEU A 4 -4.35 -10.40 5.73
C LEU A 4 -5.50 -9.93 6.62
N HIS A 5 -5.69 -10.57 7.78
CA HIS A 5 -6.73 -10.16 8.72
C HIS A 5 -6.49 -8.74 9.26
N THR A 6 -5.24 -8.41 9.60
CA THR A 6 -4.87 -7.06 10.06
C THR A 6 -5.06 -6.01 8.96
N ILE A 7 -4.80 -6.37 7.69
CA ILE A 7 -5.07 -5.51 6.55
C ILE A 7 -6.58 -5.28 6.38
N ASP A 8 -7.39 -6.33 6.49
CA ASP A 8 -8.85 -6.23 6.40
C ASP A 8 -9.41 -5.32 7.50
N GLU A 9 -8.95 -5.48 8.75
CA GLU A 9 -9.32 -4.60 9.86
C GLU A 9 -8.93 -3.13 9.61
N GLU A 10 -7.77 -2.88 8.98
CA GLU A 10 -7.33 -1.54 8.64
C GLU A 10 -8.20 -0.94 7.53
N LEU A 11 -8.53 -1.71 6.50
CA LEU A 11 -9.39 -1.29 5.39
C LEU A 11 -10.84 -1.07 5.83
N GLN A 12 -11.36 -1.85 6.78
CA GLN A 12 -12.70 -1.65 7.36
C GLN A 12 -12.87 -0.32 8.10
N ARG A 13 -11.77 0.37 8.44
CA ARG A 13 -11.83 1.72 9.00
C ARG A 13 -12.23 2.78 7.98
N LEU A 14 -12.26 2.42 6.69
CA LEU A 14 -12.71 3.29 5.63
C LEU A 14 -14.23 3.44 5.65
N ARG A 15 -14.71 4.68 5.55
CA ARG A 15 -16.15 4.97 5.48
C ARG A 15 -16.54 5.48 4.09
N PRO A 16 -17.78 5.23 3.62
CA PRO A 16 -18.29 5.89 2.43
C PRO A 16 -18.21 7.41 2.57
N GLY A 17 -17.69 8.11 1.55
CA GLY A 17 -17.55 9.57 1.55
C GLY A 17 -16.45 10.12 2.46
N GLU A 18 -15.52 9.28 2.92
CA GLU A 18 -14.43 9.70 3.79
C GLU A 18 -13.43 10.64 3.10
N ASN A 19 -12.74 11.45 3.90
CA ASN A 19 -11.75 12.40 3.43
C ASN A 19 -10.64 11.67 2.62
N PRO A 20 -10.34 12.10 1.37
CA PRO A 20 -9.31 11.50 0.52
C PRO A 20 -7.94 11.33 1.18
N GLY A 21 -7.54 12.27 2.05
CA GLY A 21 -6.27 12.19 2.78
C GLY A 21 -6.22 11.01 3.76
N ARG A 22 -7.35 10.71 4.41
CA ARG A 22 -7.50 9.57 5.31
C ARG A 22 -7.56 8.26 4.52
N THR A 23 -8.31 8.23 3.42
CA THR A 23 -8.34 7.08 2.50
C THR A 23 -6.94 6.68 2.05
N ARG A 24 -6.14 7.65 1.59
CA ARG A 24 -4.74 7.40 1.20
C ARG A 24 -3.89 6.90 2.35
N THR A 25 -4.08 7.44 3.55
CA THR A 25 -3.31 7.03 4.72
C THR A 25 -3.58 5.56 5.05
N ILE A 26 -4.84 5.15 5.10
CA ILE A 26 -5.24 3.76 5.35
C ILE A 26 -4.73 2.85 4.22
N ALA A 27 -4.94 3.22 2.96
CA ALA A 27 -4.45 2.46 1.81
C ALA A 27 -2.93 2.23 1.85
N ARG A 28 -2.16 3.29 2.14
CA ARG A 28 -0.70 3.19 2.27
C ARG A 28 -0.28 2.28 3.42
N ARG A 29 -0.98 2.34 4.56
CA ARG A 29 -0.72 1.46 5.71
C ARG A 29 -0.97 0.00 5.32
N ALA A 30 -2.11 -0.29 4.71
CA ALA A 30 -2.46 -1.63 4.24
C ALA A 30 -1.40 -2.20 3.27
N ALA A 31 -1.00 -1.41 2.26
CA ALA A 31 0.06 -1.78 1.33
C ALA A 31 1.41 -2.02 2.03
N GLY A 32 1.78 -1.13 2.97
CA GLY A 32 3.02 -1.28 3.72
C GLY A 32 3.04 -2.53 4.63
N MET A 33 1.90 -2.89 5.24
CA MET A 33 1.79 -4.10 6.06
C MET A 33 2.02 -5.36 5.21
N ALA A 34 1.48 -5.39 4.00
CA ALA A 34 1.74 -6.47 3.04
C ALA A 34 3.22 -6.52 2.67
N LEU A 35 3.80 -5.38 2.27
CA LEU A 35 5.20 -5.32 1.85
C LEU A 35 6.21 -5.68 2.94
N GLN A 36 5.88 -5.48 4.22
CA GLN A 36 6.69 -6.00 5.32
C GLN A 36 6.80 -7.52 5.30
N GLN A 37 5.77 -8.24 4.84
CA GLN A 37 5.83 -9.70 4.69
C GLN A 37 6.76 -10.11 3.55
N LEU A 38 6.79 -9.34 2.47
CA LEU A 38 7.65 -9.62 1.33
C LEU A 38 9.12 -9.34 1.64
N TYR A 39 9.41 -8.20 2.29
CA TYR A 39 10.78 -7.76 2.56
C TYR A 39 11.35 -8.24 3.89
N GLY A 40 10.53 -8.86 4.75
CA GLY A 40 10.93 -9.27 6.10
C GLY A 40 11.30 -8.09 7.01
N SER A 41 10.85 -6.87 6.68
CA SER A 41 11.20 -5.67 7.43
C SER A 41 10.37 -5.54 8.70
N THR A 42 11.04 -5.44 9.84
CA THR A 42 10.44 -5.27 11.17
C THR A 42 10.39 -3.81 11.63
N SER A 43 10.85 -2.85 10.81
CA SER A 43 11.10 -1.47 11.26
C SER A 43 9.84 -0.67 11.61
N GLY A 44 8.63 -1.22 11.39
CA GLY A 44 7.37 -0.52 11.63
C GLY A 44 7.10 0.62 10.64
N ASP A 45 8.07 1.03 9.82
CA ASP A 45 7.90 2.08 8.83
C ASP A 45 7.25 1.53 7.55
N LEU A 46 5.92 1.59 7.55
CA LEU A 46 5.09 1.15 6.44
C LEU A 46 5.32 2.00 5.18
N LEU A 47 5.64 3.29 5.30
CA LEU A 47 5.91 4.13 4.13
C LEU A 47 7.27 3.81 3.51
N ALA A 48 8.28 3.48 4.32
CA ALA A 48 9.56 3.01 3.81
C ALA A 48 9.39 1.72 2.99
N ALA A 49 8.59 0.77 3.45
CA ALA A 49 8.30 -0.45 2.69
C ALA A 49 7.64 -0.16 1.33
N VAL A 50 6.69 0.79 1.28
CA VAL A 50 6.06 1.22 0.01
C VAL A 50 7.07 1.90 -0.92
N LYS A 51 7.96 2.74 -0.40
CA LYS A 51 9.02 3.37 -1.20
C LYS A 51 10.02 2.35 -1.73
N GLN A 52 10.42 1.39 -0.90
CA GLN A 52 11.28 0.30 -1.34
C GLN A 52 10.65 -0.47 -2.50
N CYS A 53 9.35 -0.77 -2.44
CA CYS A 53 8.62 -1.40 -3.54
C CYS A 53 8.58 -0.54 -4.82
N ALA A 54 8.43 0.78 -4.68
CA ALA A 54 8.43 1.71 -5.80
C ALA A 54 9.77 1.74 -6.56
N ASP A 55 10.88 1.47 -5.86
CA ASP A 55 12.25 1.55 -6.37
C ASP A 55 12.86 0.17 -6.71
N ASP A 56 12.17 -0.94 -6.41
CA ASP A 56 12.69 -2.30 -6.56
C ASP A 56 12.44 -2.84 -8.00
N PRO A 57 13.47 -2.96 -8.85
CA PRO A 57 13.30 -3.38 -10.25
C PRO A 57 12.87 -4.85 -10.41
N ALA A 58 12.93 -5.66 -9.36
CA ALA A 58 12.45 -7.06 -9.40
C ALA A 58 10.91 -7.16 -9.28
N ILE A 59 10.25 -6.05 -8.96
CA ILE A 59 8.78 -5.95 -8.83
C ILE A 59 8.18 -5.58 -10.20
N PRO A 60 7.03 -6.15 -10.59
CA PRO A 60 6.34 -5.78 -11.83
C PRO A 60 6.03 -4.29 -11.93
N ASP A 61 6.15 -3.72 -13.13
CA ASP A 61 5.96 -2.29 -13.42
C ASP A 61 4.63 -1.73 -12.87
N GLU A 62 3.55 -2.49 -13.01
CA GLU A 62 2.23 -2.09 -12.52
C GLU A 62 2.19 -1.91 -11.00
N VAL A 63 2.81 -2.83 -10.26
CA VAL A 63 2.90 -2.80 -8.79
C VAL A 63 3.83 -1.68 -8.34
N ARG A 64 4.99 -1.50 -9.01
CA ARG A 64 5.89 -0.36 -8.73
C ARG A 64 5.18 0.97 -8.96
N SER A 65 4.42 1.10 -10.04
CA SER A 65 3.68 2.32 -10.37
C SER A 65 2.61 2.63 -9.32
N ALA A 66 1.88 1.62 -8.83
CA ALA A 66 0.95 1.78 -7.73
C ALA A 66 1.66 2.25 -6.44
N ALA A 67 2.81 1.65 -6.11
CA ALA A 67 3.62 2.05 -4.97
C ALA A 67 4.18 3.48 -5.10
N GLN A 68 4.59 3.89 -6.30
CA GLN A 68 5.01 5.26 -6.61
C GLN A 68 3.87 6.25 -6.36
N ARG A 69 2.67 5.99 -6.91
CA ARG A 69 1.49 6.85 -6.69
C ARG A 69 1.11 6.95 -5.22
N LEU A 70 1.18 5.85 -4.47
CA LEU A 70 0.84 5.81 -3.04
C LEU A 70 1.88 6.48 -2.15
N SER A 71 3.16 6.43 -2.49
CA SER A 71 4.26 7.03 -1.71
C SER A 71 4.52 8.49 -2.07
N ALA A 72 4.02 8.96 -3.21
CA ALA A 72 4.20 10.32 -3.67
C ALA A 72 3.64 11.36 -2.70
N ARG A 73 4.29 12.53 -2.69
CA ARG A 73 3.80 13.71 -2.00
C ARG A 73 2.60 14.28 -2.75
N LEU A 74 1.76 15.01 -2.01
CA LEU A 74 0.76 15.88 -2.62
C LEU A 74 1.45 16.93 -3.48
N ASP A 75 0.82 17.29 -4.59
CA ASP A 75 1.23 18.45 -5.36
C ASP A 75 0.89 19.77 -4.63
N THR A 76 1.27 20.91 -5.23
CA THR A 76 1.01 22.25 -4.68
C THR A 76 -0.48 22.57 -4.57
N GLY A 77 -1.35 21.82 -5.23
CA GLY A 77 -2.81 21.91 -5.15
C GLY A 77 -3.44 20.93 -4.15
N PHE A 78 -2.64 20.28 -3.30
CA PHE A 78 -3.09 19.23 -2.38
C PHE A 78 -3.74 18.02 -3.07
N ARG A 79 -3.40 17.76 -4.34
CA ARG A 79 -3.92 16.61 -5.10
C ARG A 79 -2.97 15.42 -5.00
N SER A 80 -3.58 14.25 -4.87
CA SER A 80 -2.89 12.96 -4.82
C SER A 80 -2.62 12.48 -6.25
N PRO A 81 -1.41 11.99 -6.56
CA PRO A 81 -1.15 11.31 -7.83
C PRO A 81 -1.93 10.00 -7.98
N SER A 82 -2.29 9.36 -6.86
CA SER A 82 -3.22 8.23 -6.85
C SER A 82 -4.67 8.74 -6.90
N ALA A 83 -5.38 8.39 -7.97
CA ALA A 83 -6.81 8.65 -8.14
C ALA A 83 -7.68 7.61 -7.40
N ASP A 84 -7.18 6.39 -7.23
CA ASP A 84 -7.78 5.33 -6.44
C ASP A 84 -6.73 4.70 -5.49
N PRO A 85 -6.50 5.30 -4.31
CA PRO A 85 -5.52 4.79 -3.36
C PRO A 85 -5.82 3.37 -2.90
N VAL A 86 -7.10 3.00 -2.77
CA VAL A 86 -7.49 1.66 -2.33
C VAL A 86 -7.19 0.64 -3.42
N GLY A 87 -7.54 0.93 -4.67
CA GLY A 87 -7.16 0.11 -5.82
C GLY A 87 -5.65 -0.09 -5.93
N ASP A 88 -4.87 0.99 -5.79
CA ASP A 88 -3.40 0.92 -5.78
C ASP A 88 -2.88 0.00 -4.65
N ALA A 89 -3.47 0.09 -3.45
CA ALA A 89 -3.08 -0.76 -2.33
C ALA A 89 -3.45 -2.23 -2.59
N MET A 90 -4.63 -2.49 -3.16
CA MET A 90 -5.09 -3.85 -3.47
C MET A 90 -4.22 -4.54 -4.53
N LEU A 91 -3.70 -3.79 -5.51
CA LEU A 91 -2.72 -4.31 -6.47
C LEU A 91 -1.46 -4.83 -5.76
N ILE A 92 -0.91 -4.03 -4.83
CA ILE A 92 0.27 -4.41 -4.04
C ILE A 92 -0.01 -5.61 -3.14
N ILE A 93 -1.14 -5.60 -2.43
CA ILE A 93 -1.54 -6.68 -1.52
C ILE A 93 -1.70 -8.00 -2.29
N SER A 94 -2.36 -7.96 -3.45
CA SER A 94 -2.57 -9.13 -4.29
C SER A 94 -1.25 -9.72 -4.79
N PHE A 95 -0.32 -8.86 -5.21
CA PHE A 95 1.02 -9.27 -5.60
C PHE A 95 1.79 -9.94 -4.45
N VAL A 96 1.79 -9.34 -3.25
CA VAL A 96 2.45 -9.91 -2.08
C VAL A 96 1.86 -11.27 -1.71
N LYS A 97 0.52 -11.39 -1.76
CA LYS A 97 -0.19 -12.64 -1.47
C LYS A 97 0.26 -13.76 -2.41
N GLN A 98 0.36 -13.48 -3.71
CA GLN A 98 0.84 -14.44 -4.71
C GLN A 98 2.30 -14.86 -4.47
N ARG A 99 3.15 -13.93 -4.02
CA ARG A 99 4.59 -14.16 -3.87
C ARG A 99 4.99 -14.84 -2.56
N THR A 100 4.20 -14.66 -1.51
CA THR A 100 4.46 -15.23 -0.18
C THR A 100 3.69 -16.53 0.08
N GLY A 101 2.89 -17.00 -0.89
CA GLY A 101 2.14 -18.26 -0.77
C GLY A 101 0.98 -18.21 0.23
N GLY A 102 0.49 -17.01 0.57
CA GLY A 102 -0.63 -16.81 1.50
C GLY A 102 -1.95 -17.31 0.91
N THR A 103 -2.19 -18.62 1.00
CA THR A 103 -3.47 -19.28 0.72
C THR A 103 -4.18 -19.56 2.03
#